data_AF-A0A1Y0GY54-F1
#
_entry.id   AF-A0A1Y0GY54-F1
#
_cell.length_a   1.000
_cell.length_b   1.000
_cell.length_c   1.000
_cell.angle_alpha   90.00
_cell.angle_beta   90.00
_cell.angle_gamma   90.00
#
_symmetry.space_group_name_H-M   'P 1'
#
loop_
_entity.id
_entity.type
_entity.pdbx_description
1 polymer ?
#
loop_
_entity_poly.entity_id
_entity_poly.type
_entity_poly.pdbx_seq_one_letter_code
_entity_poly.pdbx_strand_id
1 'polypeptide(L)'
;MKKLKLALLILIPLLILVALGASIVNGQKAAQVKQQEDLLKTNVTKVTKGDVAIKVVETGSLEALTTVEVKSQVGGRVAKLLVDEGDYVEEGDLIAVIDPQQTELQVDQNRAQLDGAVSSVRRLDVEIAQRRVTAKTNLERSRLRVKQLEAELKAQPQLTNANVRSAQTAVANAQKSYDLLVKVTQPNAKTQSENAKEDAENNLRNANIENDRQKGLFEKGYVSKREVEQAQLNLELAQTRSKQAREALQRLDNEQRLEREQQQERIKQTQADLDRAKANSIVDVTKRQDYESAIQTLRDAEVALRDVDSLIEQKRGSQANVSQIQSSLNDSLRLLGETEVRAPISGIVTRRFVQQGELVNALSSFSAGSPIVKVEDRSKMFVRLQINEIDVARLSEEMDSTVTVDALPGSNFSGRVTKIAPAQIENAAGVGGDPVVKYEVEVTLDRVSDKLKSGMSAKCEMTPKKALGVLRIPLAFLGEDGKGTFVMLYDAKEKPKPGKMGAPPTLEGNKQYVEVGVRDLAFVEITKGVSEGQELVRPPFDGPERKGMMQFGDGDEDEEESAEGENSSEQSAE
;
A
#
# COMPACT_ATOMS: atom_id res chain seq x y z
N MET A 1 -42.50 139.07 6.44
CA MET A 1 -41.96 137.72 6.14
C MET A 1 -41.32 137.01 7.36
N LYS A 2 -41.91 137.06 8.56
CA LYS A 2 -41.36 136.36 9.75
C LYS A 2 -42.23 135.22 10.30
N LYS A 3 -43.54 135.15 9.97
CA LYS A 3 -44.43 134.07 10.44
C LYS A 3 -44.39 132.78 9.59
N LEU A 4 -43.96 132.85 8.32
CA LEU A 4 -43.87 131.69 7.43
C LEU A 4 -42.62 130.80 7.70
N LYS A 5 -41.56 131.37 8.27
CA LYS A 5 -40.31 130.63 8.56
C LYS A 5 -40.39 129.75 9.82
N LEU A 6 -41.30 130.03 10.75
CA LEU A 6 -41.45 129.25 11.98
C LEU A 6 -42.28 127.98 11.77
N ALA A 7 -43.27 127.99 10.86
CA ALA A 7 -44.05 126.81 10.51
C ALA A 7 -43.22 125.76 9.75
N LEU A 8 -42.27 126.20 8.92
CA LEU A 8 -41.39 125.31 8.16
C LEU A 8 -40.36 124.57 9.05
N LEU A 9 -39.99 125.16 10.19
CA LEU A 9 -38.97 124.62 11.10
C LEU A 9 -39.49 123.47 11.98
N ILE A 10 -40.82 123.37 12.17
CA ILE A 10 -41.47 122.29 12.94
C ILE A 10 -41.97 121.17 12.02
N LEU A 11 -42.37 121.50 10.78
CA LEU A 11 -42.93 120.50 9.85
C LEU A 11 -41.88 119.53 9.30
N ILE A 12 -40.66 120.01 9.04
CA ILE A 12 -39.56 119.20 8.49
C ILE A 12 -39.10 118.08 9.44
N PRO A 13 -38.82 118.33 10.74
CA PRO A 13 -38.45 117.24 11.65
C PRO A 13 -39.58 116.25 11.89
N LEU A 14 -40.84 116.68 11.87
CA LEU A 14 -41.99 115.77 11.99
C LEU A 14 -42.13 114.84 10.77
N LEU A 15 -41.92 115.37 9.56
CA LEU A 15 -41.93 114.59 8.32
C LEU A 15 -40.77 113.60 8.25
N ILE A 16 -39.60 113.97 8.78
CA ILE A 16 -38.44 113.07 8.90
C ILE A 16 -38.73 111.98 9.94
N LEU A 17 -39.38 112.29 11.06
CA LEU A 17 -39.79 111.31 12.08
C LEU A 17 -40.83 110.31 11.54
N VAL A 18 -41.80 110.79 10.74
CA VAL A 18 -42.78 109.93 10.07
C VAL A 18 -42.13 109.09 8.96
N ALA A 19 -41.16 109.63 8.22
CA ALA A 19 -40.40 108.89 7.20
C ALA A 19 -39.47 107.83 7.83
N LEU A 20 -38.80 108.14 8.94
CA LEU A 20 -38.01 107.17 9.71
C LEU A 20 -38.88 106.09 10.35
N GLY A 21 -40.05 106.46 10.90
CA GLY A 21 -41.04 105.51 11.40
C GLY A 21 -41.54 104.56 10.30
N ALA A 22 -41.84 105.09 9.10
CA ALA A 22 -42.24 104.28 7.96
C ALA A 22 -41.12 103.37 7.43
N SER A 23 -39.85 103.83 7.47
CA SER A 23 -38.70 103.04 7.02
C SER A 23 -38.32 101.93 8.00
N ILE A 24 -38.52 102.12 9.31
CA ILE A 24 -38.32 101.07 10.32
C ILE A 24 -39.40 100.00 10.21
N VAL A 25 -40.66 100.38 9.99
CA VAL A 25 -41.77 99.43 9.80
C VAL A 25 -41.64 98.66 8.48
N ASN A 26 -41.16 99.28 7.40
CA ASN A 26 -40.88 98.58 6.14
C ASN A 26 -39.61 97.70 6.21
N GLY A 27 -38.58 98.11 6.95
CA GLY A 27 -37.38 97.30 7.20
C GLY A 27 -37.69 96.04 8.02
N GLN A 28 -38.57 96.14 9.01
CA GLN A 28 -39.05 94.98 9.77
C GLN A 28 -39.91 94.03 8.93
N LYS A 29 -40.76 94.55 8.03
CA LYS A 29 -41.52 93.71 7.08
C LYS A 29 -40.60 93.00 6.07
N ALA A 30 -39.56 93.65 5.57
CA ALA A 30 -38.61 93.03 4.64
C ALA A 30 -37.73 91.96 5.32
N ALA A 31 -37.35 92.18 6.58
CA ALA A 31 -36.61 91.19 7.38
C ALA A 31 -37.49 89.96 7.71
N GLN A 32 -38.78 90.14 8.02
CA GLN A 32 -39.71 89.03 8.25
C GLN A 32 -39.94 88.17 7.00
N VAL A 33 -40.06 88.78 5.81
CA VAL A 33 -40.25 88.04 4.55
C VAL A 33 -39.00 87.21 4.20
N LYS A 34 -37.80 87.78 4.40
CA LYS A 34 -36.54 87.08 4.11
C LYS A 34 -36.25 85.94 5.09
N GLN A 35 -36.58 86.14 6.37
CA GLN A 35 -36.46 85.12 7.41
C GLN A 35 -37.46 83.97 7.18
N GLN A 36 -38.65 84.27 6.67
CA GLN A 36 -39.66 83.28 6.28
C GLN A 36 -39.23 82.45 5.05
N GLU A 37 -38.59 83.06 4.04
CA GLU A 37 -38.05 82.33 2.88
C GLU A 37 -36.90 81.37 3.23
N ASP A 38 -35.98 81.77 4.11
CA ASP A 38 -34.87 80.90 4.54
C ASP A 38 -35.35 79.75 5.45
N LEU A 39 -36.40 79.97 6.25
CA LEU A 39 -37.06 78.93 7.05
C LEU A 39 -37.73 77.87 6.17
N LEU A 40 -38.35 78.28 5.07
CA LEU A 40 -38.99 77.39 4.10
C LEU A 40 -37.97 76.54 3.35
N LYS A 41 -36.84 77.10 2.92
CA LYS A 41 -35.81 76.35 2.17
C LYS A 41 -35.09 75.29 2.99
N THR A 42 -34.93 75.51 4.29
CA THR A 42 -34.10 74.64 5.13
C THR A 42 -34.92 73.55 5.84
N ASN A 43 -36.21 73.79 6.04
CA ASN A 43 -37.09 72.90 6.80
C ASN A 43 -38.19 72.25 5.97
N VAL A 44 -38.29 72.53 4.66
CA VAL A 44 -39.25 71.88 3.76
C VAL A 44 -38.51 71.11 2.66
N THR A 45 -38.84 69.84 2.47
CA THR A 45 -38.36 69.02 1.34
C THR A 45 -39.52 68.42 0.59
N LYS A 46 -39.33 68.06 -0.68
CA LYS A 46 -40.33 67.33 -1.46
C LYS A 46 -40.06 65.83 -1.41
N VAL A 47 -41.12 65.04 -1.34
CA VAL A 47 -41.06 63.60 -1.62
C VAL A 47 -40.70 63.43 -3.09
N THR A 48 -39.56 62.80 -3.36
CA THR A 48 -39.07 62.59 -4.73
C THR A 48 -38.96 61.11 -5.01
N LYS A 49 -39.12 60.71 -6.28
CA LYS A 49 -38.73 59.37 -6.71
C LYS A 49 -37.23 59.30 -6.93
N GLY A 50 -36.62 58.24 -6.44
CA GLY A 50 -35.23 57.95 -6.71
C GLY A 50 -34.80 56.63 -6.10
N ASP A 51 -33.56 56.25 -6.37
CA ASP A 51 -33.05 54.98 -5.88
C ASP A 51 -32.54 55.13 -4.44
N VAL A 52 -32.74 54.09 -3.66
CA VAL A 52 -32.18 53.94 -2.30
C VAL A 52 -31.52 52.57 -2.23
N ALA A 53 -30.26 52.54 -1.82
CA ALA A 53 -29.48 51.31 -1.77
C ALA A 53 -28.73 51.23 -0.44
N ILE A 54 -28.74 50.05 0.18
CA ILE A 54 -27.86 49.77 1.32
C ILE A 54 -26.50 49.43 0.72
N LYS A 55 -25.47 50.17 1.12
CA LYS A 55 -24.09 49.86 0.77
C LYS A 55 -23.36 49.34 1.99
N VAL A 56 -22.77 48.16 1.86
CA VAL A 56 -21.78 47.64 2.81
C VAL A 56 -20.42 47.88 2.17
N VAL A 57 -19.55 48.59 2.87
CA VAL A 57 -18.25 48.98 2.34
C VAL A 57 -17.19 48.47 3.29
N GLU A 58 -16.37 47.54 2.82
CA GLU A 58 -15.31 46.94 3.60
C GLU A 58 -14.01 46.86 2.82
N THR A 59 -12.89 46.83 3.55
CA THR A 59 -11.55 46.70 2.96
C THR A 59 -10.98 45.33 3.27
N GLY A 60 -10.35 44.71 2.28
CA GLY A 60 -9.76 43.38 2.39
C GLY A 60 -8.46 43.25 1.62
N SER A 61 -7.85 42.07 1.70
CA SER A 61 -6.63 41.74 0.97
C SER A 61 -6.94 40.93 -0.29
N LEU A 62 -6.33 41.32 -1.41
CA LEU A 62 -6.43 40.58 -2.66
C LEU A 62 -5.52 39.35 -2.62
N GLU A 63 -6.06 38.17 -2.89
CA GLU A 63 -5.33 36.90 -2.89
C GLU A 63 -5.58 36.11 -4.19
N ALA A 64 -4.60 35.29 -4.56
CA ALA A 64 -4.73 34.35 -5.66
C ALA A 64 -5.56 33.14 -5.21
N LEU A 65 -6.45 32.64 -6.09
CA LEU A 65 -7.33 31.53 -5.75
C LEU A 65 -6.55 30.23 -5.48
N THR A 66 -5.48 29.99 -6.23
CA THR A 66 -4.67 28.78 -6.09
C THR A 66 -3.23 29.17 -5.81
N THR A 67 -2.72 28.67 -4.69
CA THR A 67 -1.38 28.95 -4.19
C THR A 67 -0.78 27.66 -3.68
N VAL A 68 0.42 27.31 -4.12
CA VAL A 68 1.12 26.09 -3.72
C VAL A 68 2.55 26.40 -3.31
N GLU A 69 2.95 25.90 -2.15
CA GLU A 69 4.35 25.88 -1.73
C GLU A 69 5.00 24.59 -2.24
N VAL A 70 5.96 24.75 -3.15
CA VAL A 70 6.73 23.62 -3.68
C VAL A 70 7.83 23.31 -2.67
N LYS A 71 7.80 22.11 -2.09
CA LYS A 71 8.74 21.66 -1.07
C LYS A 71 9.60 20.52 -1.60
N SER A 72 10.81 20.39 -1.06
CA SER A 72 11.68 19.27 -1.42
C SER A 72 11.25 17.98 -0.74
N GLN A 73 11.08 16.91 -1.50
CA GLN A 73 10.85 15.57 -0.95
C GLN A 73 12.16 14.90 -0.50
N VAL A 74 13.28 15.23 -1.15
CA VAL A 74 14.61 14.72 -0.82
C VAL A 74 15.46 15.77 -0.12
N GLY A 75 16.33 15.31 0.78
CA GLY A 75 17.28 16.16 1.49
C GLY A 75 18.58 16.25 0.71
N GLY A 76 19.23 17.40 0.73
CA GLY A 76 20.48 17.60 0.01
C GLY A 76 20.81 19.06 -0.19
N ARG A 77 21.92 19.33 -0.87
CA ARG A 77 22.29 20.71 -1.24
C ARG A 77 21.57 21.09 -2.53
N VAL A 78 21.02 22.30 -2.61
CA VAL A 78 20.46 22.83 -3.86
C VAL A 78 21.60 23.05 -4.85
N ALA A 79 21.74 22.17 -5.84
CA ALA A 79 22.79 22.24 -6.85
C ALA A 79 22.53 23.36 -7.86
N LYS A 80 21.27 23.49 -8.30
CA LYS A 80 20.81 24.55 -9.20
C LYS A 80 19.40 25.00 -8.82
N LEU A 81 19.16 26.28 -8.99
CA LEU A 81 17.84 26.90 -8.91
C LEU A 81 17.62 27.65 -10.22
N LEU A 82 16.58 27.28 -10.96
CA LEU A 82 16.37 27.66 -12.36
C LEU A 82 15.32 28.74 -12.54
N VAL A 83 14.66 29.14 -11.46
CA VAL A 83 13.58 30.13 -11.46
C VAL A 83 13.86 31.21 -10.43
N ASP A 84 13.51 32.44 -10.78
CA ASP A 84 13.58 33.61 -9.90
C ASP A 84 12.18 34.11 -9.54
N GLU A 85 12.12 35.01 -8.54
CA GLU A 85 10.86 35.64 -8.14
C GLU A 85 10.32 36.52 -9.27
N GLY A 86 9.08 36.27 -9.68
CA GLY A 86 8.41 36.95 -10.79
C GLY A 86 8.37 36.14 -12.09
N ASP A 87 9.12 35.04 -12.19
CA ASP A 87 9.07 34.16 -13.36
C ASP A 87 7.75 33.39 -13.43
N TYR A 88 7.28 33.18 -14.66
CA TYR A 88 6.15 32.31 -14.94
C TYR A 88 6.66 30.89 -15.21
N VAL A 89 6.05 29.89 -14.56
CA VAL A 89 6.35 28.47 -14.74
C VAL A 89 5.09 27.74 -15.20
N GLU A 90 5.26 26.78 -16.09
CA GLU A 90 4.21 25.83 -16.47
C GLU A 90 4.26 24.58 -15.56
N GLU A 91 3.15 23.86 -15.47
CA GLU A 91 3.08 22.60 -14.72
C GLU A 91 4.11 21.60 -15.27
N GLY A 92 4.94 21.06 -14.39
CA GLY A 92 6.03 20.14 -14.73
C GLY A 92 7.38 20.80 -15.02
N ASP A 93 7.45 22.13 -15.10
CA ASP A 93 8.70 22.86 -15.31
C ASP A 93 9.69 22.60 -14.16
N LEU A 94 10.98 22.53 -14.52
CA LEU A 94 12.05 22.27 -13.57
C LEU A 94 12.37 23.56 -12.79
N ILE A 95 12.12 23.55 -11.49
CA ILE A 95 12.34 24.67 -10.57
C ILE A 95 13.75 24.62 -9.99
N ALA A 96 14.12 23.47 -9.44
CA ALA A 96 15.39 23.27 -8.75
C ALA A 96 15.91 21.85 -8.95
N VAL A 97 17.24 21.71 -8.87
CA VAL A 97 17.92 20.42 -8.84
C VAL A 97 18.65 20.30 -7.53
N ILE A 98 18.28 19.30 -6.74
CA ILE A 98 19.00 18.89 -5.53
C ILE A 98 20.16 17.98 -5.96
N ASP A 99 21.32 18.09 -5.31
CA ASP A 99 22.50 17.29 -5.62
C ASP A 99 22.18 15.78 -5.61
N PRO A 100 22.23 15.09 -6.77
CA PRO A 100 21.78 13.72 -6.88
C PRO A 100 22.85 12.70 -6.49
N GLN A 101 24.10 13.11 -6.18
CA GLN A 101 25.23 12.19 -6.02
C GLN A 101 24.97 11.03 -5.06
N GLN A 102 24.36 11.31 -3.91
CA GLN A 102 24.05 10.28 -2.92
C GLN A 102 22.97 9.31 -3.42
N THR A 103 21.96 9.83 -4.11
CA THR A 103 20.84 9.05 -4.63
C THR A 103 21.23 8.22 -5.84
N GLU A 104 22.06 8.76 -6.74
CA GLU A 104 22.67 8.03 -7.86
C GLU A 104 23.52 6.86 -7.35
N LEU A 105 24.36 7.11 -6.34
CA LEU A 105 25.16 6.05 -5.73
C LEU A 105 24.28 4.95 -5.14
N GLN A 106 23.14 5.30 -4.52
CA GLN A 106 22.19 4.33 -3.99
C GLN A 106 21.52 3.51 -5.10
N VAL A 107 21.17 4.14 -6.22
CA VAL A 107 20.64 3.46 -7.41
C VAL A 107 21.67 2.48 -7.97
N ASP A 108 22.93 2.90 -8.11
CA ASP A 108 24.01 2.05 -8.61
C ASP A 108 24.27 0.85 -7.69
N GLN A 109 24.26 1.06 -6.38
CA GLN A 109 24.37 -0.02 -5.40
C GLN A 109 23.20 -1.02 -5.52
N ASN A 110 21.97 -0.54 -5.58
CA ASN A 110 20.79 -1.41 -5.68
C ASN A 110 20.73 -2.14 -7.02
N ARG A 111 21.22 -1.52 -8.09
CA ARG A 111 21.37 -2.16 -9.41
C ARG A 111 22.42 -3.26 -9.39
N ALA A 112 23.58 -3.02 -8.78
CA ALA A 112 24.60 -4.05 -8.62
C ALA A 112 24.12 -5.22 -7.74
N GLN A 113 23.34 -4.94 -6.69
CA GLN A 113 22.69 -5.96 -5.87
C GLN A 113 21.66 -6.78 -6.67
N LEU A 114 20.86 -6.12 -7.51
CA LEU A 114 19.91 -6.78 -8.39
C LEU A 114 20.62 -7.72 -9.37
N ASP A 115 21.67 -7.24 -10.03
CA ASP A 115 22.47 -8.04 -10.97
C ASP A 115 23.11 -9.25 -10.29
N GLY A 116 23.61 -9.08 -9.06
CA GLY A 116 24.11 -10.17 -8.22
C GLY A 116 23.03 -11.20 -7.87
N ALA A 117 21.84 -10.73 -7.50
CA ALA A 117 20.70 -11.59 -7.17
C ALA A 117 20.18 -12.38 -8.39
N VAL A 118 20.04 -11.72 -9.55
CA VAL A 118 19.67 -12.35 -10.82
C VAL A 118 20.70 -13.39 -11.24
N SER A 119 21.99 -13.07 -11.08
CA SER A 119 23.08 -14.02 -11.33
C SER A 119 22.99 -15.24 -10.42
N SER A 120 22.61 -15.06 -9.14
CA SER A 120 22.39 -16.17 -8.22
C SER A 120 21.26 -17.11 -8.66
N VAL A 121 20.13 -16.55 -9.13
CA VAL A 121 19.04 -17.34 -9.73
C VAL A 121 19.52 -18.10 -10.96
N ARG A 122 20.31 -17.46 -11.83
CA ARG A 122 20.88 -18.10 -13.03
C ARG A 122 21.81 -19.26 -12.68
N ARG A 123 22.64 -19.15 -11.63
CA ARG A 123 23.47 -20.27 -11.16
C ARG A 123 22.61 -21.45 -10.71
N LEU A 124 21.56 -21.19 -9.94
CA LEU A 124 20.62 -22.23 -9.49
C LEU A 124 19.90 -22.89 -10.68
N ASP A 125 19.55 -22.15 -11.71
CA ASP A 125 18.94 -22.71 -12.93
C ASP A 125 19.84 -23.73 -13.63
N VAL A 126 21.12 -23.38 -13.79
CA VAL A 126 22.11 -24.29 -14.37
C VAL A 126 22.31 -25.52 -13.49
N GLU A 127 22.41 -25.33 -12.18
CA GLU A 127 22.58 -26.42 -11.21
C GLU A 127 21.37 -27.37 -11.21
N ILE A 128 20.14 -26.84 -11.20
CA ILE A 128 18.89 -27.62 -11.30
C ILE A 128 18.88 -28.44 -12.59
N ALA A 129 19.22 -27.83 -13.72
CA ALA A 129 19.25 -28.52 -15.01
C ALA A 129 20.26 -29.68 -15.00
N GLN A 130 21.48 -29.43 -14.54
CA GLN A 130 22.53 -30.45 -14.45
C GLN A 130 22.17 -31.57 -13.48
N ARG A 131 21.66 -31.23 -12.29
CA ARG A 131 21.24 -32.19 -11.25
C ARG A 131 20.09 -33.05 -11.76
N ARG A 132 19.11 -32.46 -12.43
CA ARG A 132 17.96 -33.16 -13.02
C ARG A 132 18.38 -34.17 -14.09
N VAL A 133 19.28 -33.78 -15.00
CA VAL A 133 19.78 -34.69 -16.04
C VAL A 133 20.52 -35.86 -15.42
N THR A 134 21.40 -35.58 -14.44
CA THR A 134 22.18 -36.61 -13.75
C THR A 134 21.28 -37.57 -12.97
N ALA A 135 20.32 -37.05 -12.19
CA ALA A 135 19.38 -37.84 -11.40
C ALA A 135 18.49 -38.73 -12.29
N LYS A 136 17.94 -38.18 -13.39
CA LYS A 136 17.14 -38.96 -14.35
C LYS A 136 17.95 -40.08 -15.00
N THR A 137 19.19 -39.78 -15.41
CA THR A 137 20.08 -40.77 -16.04
C THR A 137 20.41 -41.90 -15.07
N ASN A 138 20.71 -41.57 -13.82
CA ASN A 138 20.98 -42.56 -12.77
C ASN A 138 19.75 -43.40 -12.45
N LEU A 139 18.57 -42.78 -12.38
CA LEU A 139 17.31 -43.50 -12.16
C LEU A 139 17.05 -44.53 -13.26
N GLU A 140 17.16 -44.13 -14.53
CA GLU A 140 16.96 -45.05 -15.64
C GLU A 140 17.99 -46.18 -15.65
N ARG A 141 19.27 -45.88 -15.37
CA ARG A 141 20.31 -46.90 -15.22
C ARG A 141 19.99 -47.90 -14.10
N SER A 142 19.56 -47.41 -12.94
CA SER A 142 19.17 -48.24 -11.79
C SER A 142 17.94 -49.10 -12.12
N ARG A 143 16.93 -48.54 -12.79
CA ARG A 143 15.74 -49.28 -13.24
C ARG A 143 16.10 -50.43 -14.18
N LEU A 144 16.96 -50.16 -15.15
CA LEU A 144 17.43 -51.20 -16.09
C LEU A 144 18.23 -52.29 -15.36
N ARG A 145 19.05 -51.92 -14.37
CA ARG A 145 19.81 -52.87 -13.57
C ARG A 145 18.91 -53.79 -12.73
N VAL A 146 17.89 -53.23 -12.09
CA VAL A 146 16.88 -54.01 -11.36
C VAL A 146 16.18 -54.99 -12.30
N LYS A 147 15.73 -54.52 -13.47
CA LYS A 147 15.07 -55.37 -14.48
C LYS A 147 15.97 -56.51 -14.97
N GLN A 148 17.27 -56.25 -15.18
CA GLN A 148 18.24 -57.28 -15.55
C GLN A 148 18.39 -58.33 -14.44
N LEU A 149 18.60 -57.88 -13.20
CA LEU A 149 18.80 -58.77 -12.05
C LEU A 149 17.53 -59.57 -11.71
N GLU A 150 16.35 -58.99 -11.92
CA GLU A 150 15.08 -59.70 -11.76
C GLU A 150 14.98 -60.88 -12.74
N ALA A 151 15.41 -60.69 -13.99
CA ALA A 151 15.44 -61.76 -14.98
C ALA A 151 16.46 -62.85 -14.62
N GLU A 152 17.66 -62.47 -14.16
CA GLU A 152 18.68 -63.41 -13.67
C GLU A 152 18.17 -64.22 -12.46
N LEU A 153 17.53 -63.55 -11.50
CA LEU A 153 16.98 -64.17 -10.29
C LEU A 153 15.86 -65.18 -10.61
N LYS A 154 15.06 -64.92 -11.66
CA LYS A 154 14.02 -65.86 -12.13
C LYS A 154 14.61 -67.09 -12.81
N ALA A 155 15.71 -66.94 -13.56
CA ALA A 155 16.34 -68.04 -14.30
C ALA A 155 17.23 -68.93 -13.41
N GLN A 156 17.93 -68.34 -12.44
CA GLN A 156 18.98 -69.02 -11.67
C GLN A 156 18.50 -70.28 -10.91
N PRO A 157 17.35 -70.27 -10.18
CA PRO A 157 16.87 -71.47 -9.48
C PRO A 157 16.55 -72.63 -10.42
N GLN A 158 16.16 -72.35 -11.67
CA GLN A 158 15.89 -73.39 -12.65
C GLN A 158 17.17 -74.12 -13.06
N LEU A 159 18.26 -73.37 -13.27
CA LEU A 159 19.59 -73.91 -13.54
C LEU A 159 20.13 -74.72 -12.35
N THR A 160 20.04 -74.18 -11.14
CA THR A 160 20.46 -74.86 -9.91
C THR A 160 19.71 -76.18 -9.73
N ASN A 161 18.38 -76.17 -9.88
CA ASN A 161 17.56 -77.38 -9.78
C ASN A 161 17.86 -78.41 -10.88
N ALA A 162 18.12 -77.96 -12.11
CA ALA A 162 18.52 -78.85 -13.21
C ALA A 162 19.86 -79.56 -12.92
N ASN A 163 20.84 -78.82 -12.41
CA ASN A 163 22.15 -79.37 -12.04
C ASN A 163 22.05 -80.38 -10.90
N VAL A 164 21.29 -80.06 -9.85
CA VAL A 164 21.03 -80.97 -8.72
C VAL A 164 20.32 -82.24 -9.22
N ARG A 165 19.30 -82.11 -10.07
CA ARG A 165 18.59 -83.26 -10.64
C ARG A 165 19.52 -84.15 -11.47
N SER A 166 20.41 -83.54 -12.28
CA SER A 166 21.40 -84.29 -13.06
C SER A 166 22.36 -85.06 -12.17
N ALA A 167 22.89 -84.42 -11.12
CA ALA A 167 23.79 -85.06 -10.16
C ALA A 167 23.08 -86.18 -9.36
N GLN A 168 21.84 -85.97 -8.93
CA GLN A 168 21.01 -87.00 -8.29
C GLN A 168 20.83 -88.22 -9.20
N THR A 169 20.56 -87.97 -10.49
CA THR A 169 20.41 -89.03 -11.49
C THR A 169 21.70 -89.83 -11.66
N ALA A 170 22.86 -89.16 -11.64
CA ALA A 170 24.16 -89.83 -11.72
C ALA A 170 24.42 -90.75 -10.52
N VAL A 171 24.13 -90.30 -9.29
CA VAL A 171 24.22 -91.12 -8.07
C VAL A 171 23.29 -92.34 -8.18
N ALA A 172 22.03 -92.13 -8.57
CA ALA A 172 21.06 -93.22 -8.71
C ALA A 172 21.52 -94.27 -9.74
N ASN A 173 22.10 -93.83 -10.87
CA ASN A 173 22.64 -94.73 -11.89
C ASN A 173 23.87 -95.50 -11.39
N ALA A 174 24.77 -94.84 -10.63
CA ALA A 174 25.94 -95.50 -10.04
C ALA A 174 25.52 -96.57 -9.02
N GLN A 175 24.55 -96.26 -8.15
CA GLN A 175 23.98 -97.20 -7.19
C GLN A 175 23.31 -98.39 -7.90
N LYS A 176 22.50 -98.14 -8.93
CA LYS A 176 21.85 -99.21 -9.71
C LYS A 176 22.88 -100.14 -10.37
N SER A 177 23.98 -99.58 -10.86
CA SER A 177 25.08 -100.36 -11.47
C SER A 177 25.79 -101.23 -10.44
N TYR A 178 26.06 -100.70 -9.24
CA TYR A 178 26.62 -101.46 -8.12
C TYR A 178 25.69 -102.59 -7.64
N ASP A 179 24.39 -102.30 -7.53
CA ASP A 179 23.38 -103.27 -7.16
C ASP A 179 23.31 -104.43 -8.15
N LEU A 180 23.34 -104.15 -9.45
CA LEU A 180 23.37 -105.18 -10.51
C LEU A 180 24.65 -106.02 -10.43
N LEU A 181 25.79 -105.41 -10.14
CA LEU A 181 27.06 -106.12 -9.98
C LEU A 181 26.99 -107.11 -8.81
N VAL A 182 26.61 -106.64 -7.63
CA VAL A 182 26.64 -107.44 -6.39
C VAL A 182 25.51 -108.46 -6.31
N LYS A 183 24.30 -108.12 -6.79
CA LYS A 183 23.12 -109.01 -6.64
C LYS A 183 22.97 -110.00 -7.79
N VAL A 184 23.49 -109.68 -8.98
CA VAL A 184 23.25 -110.49 -10.19
C VAL A 184 24.56 -111.03 -10.78
N THR A 185 25.54 -110.16 -11.02
CA THR A 185 26.72 -110.55 -11.81
C THR A 185 27.72 -111.39 -11.01
N GLN A 186 28.08 -110.94 -9.80
CA GLN A 186 29.07 -111.61 -8.95
C GLN A 186 28.60 -112.99 -8.42
N PRO A 187 27.35 -113.15 -7.94
CA PRO A 187 26.87 -114.45 -7.48
C PRO A 187 26.87 -115.48 -8.60
N ASN A 188 26.43 -115.12 -9.81
CA ASN A 188 26.44 -116.04 -10.96
C ASN A 188 27.86 -116.51 -11.31
N ALA A 189 28.84 -115.59 -11.36
CA ALA A 189 30.24 -115.92 -11.62
C ALA A 189 30.87 -116.76 -10.50
N LYS A 190 30.50 -116.47 -9.24
CA LYS A 190 30.94 -117.21 -8.07
C LYS A 190 30.39 -118.63 -8.06
N THR A 191 29.08 -118.80 -8.28
CA THR A 191 28.43 -120.12 -8.38
C THR A 191 29.05 -120.96 -9.50
N GLN A 192 29.35 -120.38 -10.67
CA GLN A 192 30.04 -121.10 -11.74
C GLN A 192 31.44 -121.59 -11.31
N SER A 193 32.19 -120.75 -10.60
CA SER A 193 33.54 -121.08 -10.12
C SER A 193 33.53 -122.07 -8.95
N GLU A 194 32.52 -121.99 -8.08
CA GLU A 194 32.29 -122.95 -6.99
C GLU A 194 31.95 -124.33 -7.53
N ASN A 195 31.06 -124.42 -8.53
CA ASN A 195 30.76 -125.68 -9.22
C ASN A 195 32.03 -126.28 -9.85
N ALA A 196 32.85 -125.47 -10.54
CA ALA A 196 34.09 -125.95 -11.14
C ALA A 196 35.11 -126.46 -10.09
N LYS A 197 35.17 -125.81 -8.92
CA LYS A 197 35.99 -126.28 -7.78
C LYS A 197 35.43 -127.59 -7.24
N GLU A 198 34.12 -127.68 -7.01
CA GLU A 198 33.46 -128.88 -6.51
C GLU A 198 33.71 -130.08 -7.43
N ASP A 199 33.55 -129.90 -8.74
CA ASP A 199 33.87 -130.91 -9.75
C ASP A 199 35.33 -131.36 -9.69
N ALA A 200 36.28 -130.41 -9.53
CA ALA A 200 37.70 -130.73 -9.41
C ALA A 200 38.04 -131.48 -8.10
N GLU A 201 37.37 -131.15 -6.99
CA GLU A 201 37.52 -131.84 -5.71
C GLU A 201 36.92 -133.25 -5.73
N ASN A 202 35.76 -133.42 -6.37
CA ASN A 202 35.15 -134.73 -6.59
C ASN A 202 36.06 -135.63 -7.45
N ASN A 203 36.65 -135.08 -8.53
CA ASN A 203 37.62 -135.79 -9.36
C ASN A 203 38.89 -136.19 -8.58
N LEU A 204 39.42 -135.29 -7.74
CA LEU A 204 40.55 -135.60 -6.86
C LEU A 204 40.21 -136.70 -5.85
N ARG A 205 39.02 -136.66 -5.25
CA ARG A 205 38.56 -137.69 -4.32
C ARG A 205 38.51 -139.06 -4.99
N ASN A 206 37.94 -139.13 -6.19
CA ASN A 206 37.88 -140.37 -6.98
C ASN A 206 39.28 -140.88 -7.37
N ALA A 207 40.18 -139.99 -7.80
CA ALA A 207 41.56 -140.35 -8.15
C ALA A 207 42.37 -140.83 -6.93
N ASN A 208 42.16 -140.26 -5.74
CA ASN A 208 42.76 -140.74 -4.49
C ASN A 208 42.30 -142.17 -4.17
N ILE A 209 40.98 -142.39 -4.16
CA ILE A 209 40.40 -143.72 -3.90
C ILE A 209 40.96 -144.75 -4.88
N GLU A 210 41.03 -144.42 -6.16
CA GLU A 210 41.55 -145.31 -7.20
C GLU A 210 43.05 -145.60 -6.99
N ASN A 211 43.86 -144.58 -6.70
CA ASN A 211 45.29 -144.76 -6.42
C ASN A 211 45.53 -145.61 -5.18
N ASP A 212 44.78 -145.40 -4.10
CA ASP A 212 44.88 -146.20 -2.88
C ASP A 212 44.46 -147.65 -3.15
N ARG A 213 43.41 -147.85 -3.96
CA ARG A 213 42.96 -149.18 -4.43
C ARG A 213 44.06 -149.88 -5.24
N GLN A 214 44.68 -149.21 -6.20
CA GLN A 214 45.74 -149.77 -7.05
C GLN A 214 47.02 -150.10 -6.26
N LYS A 215 47.42 -149.24 -5.30
CA LYS A 215 48.54 -149.52 -4.39
C LYS A 215 48.28 -150.78 -3.56
N GLY A 216 47.10 -150.90 -2.94
CA GLY A 216 46.74 -152.07 -2.15
C GLY A 216 46.64 -153.37 -2.98
N LEU A 217 46.33 -153.28 -4.27
CA LEU A 217 46.34 -154.42 -5.20
C LEU A 217 47.77 -154.81 -5.63
N PHE A 218 48.66 -153.83 -5.79
CA PHE A 218 50.07 -154.04 -6.13
C PHE A 218 50.83 -154.76 -5.02
N GLU A 219 50.60 -154.35 -3.76
CA GLU A 219 51.17 -155.01 -2.56
C GLU A 219 50.77 -156.48 -2.44
N LYS A 220 49.63 -156.85 -3.03
CA LYS A 220 49.11 -158.22 -3.07
C LYS A 220 49.47 -158.99 -4.36
N GLY A 221 50.19 -158.37 -5.30
CA GLY A 221 50.68 -158.98 -6.54
C GLY A 221 49.71 -159.03 -7.73
N TYR A 222 48.58 -158.29 -7.69
CA TYR A 222 47.50 -158.39 -8.69
C TYR A 222 47.56 -157.36 -9.83
N VAL A 223 48.41 -156.34 -9.76
CA VAL A 223 48.55 -155.28 -10.79
C VAL A 223 50.02 -154.94 -11.03
N SER A 224 50.33 -154.35 -12.19
CA SER A 224 51.69 -154.02 -12.62
C SER A 224 52.18 -152.67 -12.07
N LYS A 225 53.50 -152.49 -11.95
CA LYS A 225 54.11 -151.23 -11.50
C LYS A 225 53.68 -150.02 -12.36
N ARG A 226 53.53 -150.24 -13.68
CA ARG A 226 53.08 -149.22 -14.65
C ARG A 226 51.66 -148.73 -14.37
N GLU A 227 50.76 -149.59 -13.90
CA GLU A 227 49.37 -149.20 -13.58
C GLU A 227 49.31 -148.35 -12.30
N VAL A 228 50.16 -148.64 -11.32
CA VAL A 228 50.32 -147.79 -10.12
C VAL A 228 50.92 -146.44 -10.48
N GLU A 229 51.96 -146.39 -11.33
CA GLU A 229 52.57 -145.15 -11.82
C GLU A 229 51.55 -144.31 -12.63
N GLN A 230 50.69 -144.95 -13.43
CA GLN A 230 49.61 -144.27 -14.15
C GLN A 230 48.53 -143.71 -13.20
N ALA A 231 48.15 -144.45 -12.16
CA ALA A 231 47.20 -143.98 -11.14
C ALA A 231 47.78 -142.82 -10.31
N GLN A 232 49.08 -142.86 -9.99
CA GLN A 232 49.81 -141.77 -9.33
C GLN A 232 49.87 -140.52 -10.20
N LEU A 233 50.19 -140.66 -11.50
CA LEU A 233 50.17 -139.54 -12.44
C LEU A 233 48.76 -138.93 -12.56
N ASN A 234 47.72 -139.76 -12.64
CA ASN A 234 46.33 -139.29 -12.68
C ASN A 234 45.92 -138.57 -11.39
N LEU A 235 46.39 -139.05 -10.23
CA LEU A 235 46.20 -138.37 -8.96
C LEU A 235 46.90 -137.01 -8.92
N GLU A 236 48.17 -136.93 -9.36
CA GLU A 236 48.94 -135.68 -9.41
C GLU A 236 48.27 -134.64 -10.33
N LEU A 237 47.75 -135.09 -11.48
CA LEU A 237 46.97 -134.25 -12.39
C LEU A 237 45.67 -133.77 -11.73
N ALA A 238 44.95 -134.63 -10.99
CA ALA A 238 43.74 -134.26 -10.27
C ALA A 238 44.02 -133.29 -9.10
N GLN A 239 45.13 -133.47 -8.39
CA GLN A 239 45.61 -132.55 -7.35
C GLN A 239 45.92 -131.18 -7.94
N THR A 240 46.63 -131.14 -9.07
CA THR A 240 46.96 -129.90 -9.78
C THR A 240 45.69 -129.18 -10.25
N ARG A 241 44.70 -129.91 -10.81
CA ARG A 241 43.41 -129.33 -11.23
C ARG A 241 42.61 -128.78 -10.05
N SER A 242 42.55 -129.49 -8.92
CA SER A 242 41.90 -129.01 -7.70
C SER A 242 42.58 -127.76 -7.15
N LYS A 243 43.92 -127.74 -7.11
CA LYS A 243 44.70 -126.55 -6.72
C LYS A 243 44.43 -125.36 -7.64
N GLN A 244 44.46 -125.57 -8.96
CA GLN A 244 44.14 -124.53 -9.95
C GLN A 244 42.72 -123.97 -9.79
N ALA A 245 41.73 -124.83 -9.53
CA ALA A 245 40.35 -124.41 -9.32
C ALA A 245 40.17 -123.59 -8.02
N ARG A 246 40.85 -123.99 -6.93
CA ARG A 246 40.88 -123.21 -5.67
C ARG A 246 41.55 -121.86 -5.84
N GLU A 247 42.70 -121.81 -6.51
CA GLU A 247 43.40 -120.57 -6.82
C GLU A 247 42.59 -119.67 -7.75
N ALA A 248 41.85 -120.24 -8.71
CA ALA A 248 40.95 -119.50 -9.58
C ALA A 248 39.80 -118.83 -8.79
N LEU A 249 39.18 -119.55 -7.85
CA LEU A 249 38.15 -118.98 -6.97
C LEU A 249 38.72 -117.87 -6.09
N GLN A 250 39.92 -118.06 -5.53
CA GLN A 250 40.58 -117.04 -4.71
C GLN A 250 40.95 -115.77 -5.52
N ARG A 251 41.40 -115.94 -6.77
CA ARG A 251 41.63 -114.81 -7.68
C ARG A 251 40.33 -114.07 -7.98
N LEU A 252 39.25 -114.79 -8.25
CA LEU A 252 37.93 -114.21 -8.50
C LEU A 252 37.41 -113.42 -7.28
N ASP A 253 37.51 -113.96 -6.06
CA ASP A 253 37.09 -113.25 -4.84
C ASP A 253 37.88 -111.94 -4.65
N ASN A 254 39.19 -111.95 -4.93
CA ASN A 254 40.03 -110.75 -4.88
C ASN A 254 39.66 -109.73 -5.97
N GLU A 255 39.42 -110.19 -7.20
CA GLU A 255 38.99 -109.35 -8.33
C GLU A 255 37.63 -108.69 -8.06
N GLN A 256 36.64 -109.47 -7.61
CA GLN A 256 35.32 -108.97 -7.24
C GLN A 256 35.37 -108.00 -6.05
N ARG A 257 36.30 -108.18 -5.10
CA ARG A 257 36.52 -107.22 -4.01
C ARG A 257 37.03 -105.88 -4.55
N LEU A 258 38.05 -105.91 -5.41
CA LEU A 258 38.61 -104.71 -6.02
C LEU A 258 37.57 -103.98 -6.88
N GLU A 259 36.77 -104.72 -7.65
CA GLU A 259 35.71 -104.16 -8.48
C GLU A 259 34.61 -103.50 -7.64
N ARG A 260 34.20 -104.10 -6.51
CA ARG A 260 33.26 -103.47 -5.56
C ARG A 260 33.83 -102.18 -4.99
N GLU A 261 35.10 -102.18 -4.59
CA GLU A 261 35.77 -101.01 -4.06
C GLU A 261 35.83 -99.88 -5.11
N GLN A 262 36.15 -100.21 -6.36
CA GLN A 262 36.13 -99.24 -7.47
C GLN A 262 34.73 -98.66 -7.71
N GLN A 263 33.67 -99.47 -7.67
CA GLN A 263 32.30 -98.98 -7.82
C GLN A 263 31.84 -98.16 -6.61
N GLN A 264 32.25 -98.51 -5.40
CA GLN A 264 31.96 -97.75 -4.19
C GLN A 264 32.66 -96.38 -4.21
N GLU A 265 33.92 -96.33 -4.64
CA GLU A 265 34.62 -95.06 -4.83
C GLU A 265 33.95 -94.21 -5.92
N ARG A 266 33.44 -94.83 -6.99
CA ARG A 266 32.63 -94.13 -8.00
C ARG A 266 31.33 -93.55 -7.40
N ILE A 267 30.62 -94.30 -6.56
CA ILE A 267 29.43 -93.79 -5.87
C ILE A 267 29.81 -92.60 -4.98
N LYS A 268 30.88 -92.72 -4.21
CA LYS A 268 31.39 -91.65 -3.33
C LYS A 268 31.75 -90.39 -4.11
N GLN A 269 32.38 -90.53 -5.28
CA GLN A 269 32.64 -89.41 -6.20
C GLN A 269 31.34 -88.75 -6.66
N THR A 270 30.37 -89.53 -7.15
CA THR A 270 29.08 -88.97 -7.59
C THR A 270 28.29 -88.31 -6.46
N GLN A 271 28.41 -88.82 -5.23
CA GLN A 271 27.79 -88.24 -4.04
C GLN A 271 28.43 -86.90 -3.68
N ALA A 272 29.77 -86.81 -3.72
CA ALA A 272 30.48 -85.55 -3.54
C ALA A 272 30.10 -84.51 -4.60
N ASP A 273 29.89 -84.94 -5.85
CA ASP A 273 29.43 -84.04 -6.92
C ASP A 273 27.99 -83.56 -6.71
N LEU A 274 27.11 -84.42 -6.18
CA LEU A 274 25.76 -84.01 -5.76
C LEU A 274 25.81 -82.98 -4.63
N ASP A 275 26.65 -83.20 -3.63
CA ASP A 275 26.76 -82.28 -2.49
C ASP A 275 27.34 -80.93 -2.93
N ARG A 276 28.31 -80.92 -3.87
CA ARG A 276 28.78 -79.70 -4.54
C ARG A 276 27.66 -79.00 -5.32
N ALA A 277 26.87 -79.75 -6.09
CA ALA A 277 25.74 -79.18 -6.85
C ALA A 277 24.67 -78.57 -5.93
N LYS A 278 24.42 -79.17 -4.76
CA LYS A 278 23.54 -78.60 -3.73
C LYS A 278 24.16 -77.37 -3.07
N ALA A 279 25.45 -77.41 -2.76
CA ALA A 279 26.16 -76.27 -2.18
C ALA A 279 26.17 -75.05 -3.12
N ASN A 280 26.17 -75.26 -4.44
CA ASN A 280 26.06 -74.20 -5.44
C ASN A 280 24.73 -73.41 -5.38
N SER A 281 23.74 -73.84 -4.59
CA SER A 281 22.54 -73.03 -4.29
C SER A 281 22.84 -71.73 -3.55
N ILE A 282 24.05 -71.57 -2.97
CA ILE A 282 24.55 -70.30 -2.44
C ILE A 282 24.47 -69.19 -3.50
N VAL A 283 24.67 -69.52 -4.79
CA VAL A 283 24.55 -68.55 -5.89
C VAL A 283 23.14 -67.94 -5.96
N ASP A 284 22.09 -68.70 -5.65
CA ASP A 284 20.72 -68.21 -5.64
C ASP A 284 20.52 -67.14 -4.55
N VAL A 285 21.16 -67.34 -3.39
CA VAL A 285 21.14 -66.38 -2.27
C VAL A 285 21.91 -65.11 -2.65
N THR A 286 23.09 -65.24 -3.24
CA THR A 286 23.87 -64.09 -3.73
C THR A 286 23.10 -63.28 -4.76
N LYS A 287 22.44 -63.94 -5.72
CA LYS A 287 21.61 -63.25 -6.73
C LYS A 287 20.42 -62.51 -6.11
N ARG A 288 19.80 -63.07 -5.07
CA ARG A 288 18.74 -62.38 -4.33
C ARG A 288 19.29 -61.13 -3.62
N GLN A 289 20.44 -61.25 -2.98
CA GLN A 289 21.09 -60.13 -2.31
C GLN A 289 21.49 -59.02 -3.32
N ASP A 290 22.03 -59.39 -4.48
CA ASP A 290 22.33 -58.46 -5.56
C ASP A 290 21.07 -57.69 -6.00
N TYR A 291 19.95 -58.40 -6.17
CA TYR A 291 18.66 -57.80 -6.53
C TYR A 291 18.14 -56.83 -5.46
N GLU A 292 18.20 -57.22 -4.18
CA GLU A 292 17.79 -56.34 -3.07
C GLU A 292 18.67 -55.09 -2.96
N SER A 293 19.98 -55.24 -3.17
CA SER A 293 20.90 -54.09 -3.21
C SER A 293 20.58 -53.13 -4.35
N ALA A 294 20.24 -53.65 -5.53
CA ALA A 294 19.85 -52.85 -6.69
C ALA A 294 18.52 -52.11 -6.46
N ILE A 295 17.57 -52.70 -5.72
CA ILE A 295 16.35 -51.99 -5.30
C ILE A 295 16.68 -50.80 -4.38
N GLN A 296 17.63 -50.95 -3.45
CA GLN A 296 18.04 -49.81 -2.62
C GLN A 296 18.67 -48.71 -3.48
N THR A 297 19.58 -49.06 -4.39
CA THR A 297 20.16 -48.08 -5.32
C THR A 297 19.12 -47.41 -6.21
N LEU A 298 18.04 -48.11 -6.58
CA LEU A 298 16.91 -47.51 -7.28
C LEU A 298 16.17 -46.50 -6.41
N ARG A 299 15.87 -46.83 -5.16
CA ARG A 299 15.25 -45.90 -4.20
C ARG A 299 16.11 -44.67 -3.96
N ASP A 300 17.41 -44.85 -3.81
CA ASP A 300 18.36 -43.73 -3.63
C ASP A 300 18.35 -42.80 -4.85
N ALA A 301 18.26 -43.37 -6.06
CA ALA A 301 18.12 -42.58 -7.29
C ALA A 301 16.77 -41.85 -7.40
N GLU A 302 15.69 -42.40 -6.85
CA GLU A 302 14.39 -41.72 -6.73
C GLU A 302 14.43 -40.58 -5.71
N VAL A 303 15.12 -40.76 -4.59
CA VAL A 303 15.33 -39.69 -3.59
C VAL A 303 16.16 -38.56 -4.19
N ALA A 304 17.17 -38.85 -5.02
CA ALA A 304 17.96 -37.82 -5.71
C ALA A 304 17.13 -36.93 -6.65
N LEU A 305 15.94 -37.36 -7.10
CA LEU A 305 15.00 -36.47 -7.80
C LEU A 305 14.32 -35.47 -6.85
N ARG A 306 14.05 -35.85 -5.60
CA ARG A 306 13.49 -34.93 -4.59
C ARG A 306 14.48 -33.82 -4.20
N ASP A 307 15.79 -34.09 -4.26
CA ASP A 307 16.80 -33.04 -4.09
C ASP A 307 16.65 -31.93 -5.14
N VAL A 308 16.22 -32.27 -6.36
CA VAL A 308 15.93 -31.28 -7.40
C VAL A 308 14.74 -30.40 -7.00
N ASP A 309 13.72 -30.95 -6.37
CA ASP A 309 12.58 -30.19 -5.86
C ASP A 309 13.01 -29.22 -4.75
N SER A 310 13.90 -29.65 -3.86
CA SER A 310 14.50 -28.76 -2.86
C SER A 310 15.25 -27.58 -3.48
N LEU A 311 16.02 -27.81 -4.56
CA LEU A 311 16.69 -26.74 -5.31
C LEU A 311 15.70 -25.80 -6.00
N ILE A 312 14.56 -26.30 -6.49
CA ILE A 312 13.49 -25.46 -7.07
C ILE A 312 12.91 -24.52 -6.02
N GLU A 313 12.66 -25.01 -4.80
CA GLU A 313 12.19 -24.16 -3.71
C GLU A 313 13.25 -23.13 -3.28
N GLN A 314 14.53 -23.51 -3.26
CA GLN A 314 15.62 -22.57 -3.03
C GLN A 314 15.70 -21.49 -4.13
N LYS A 315 15.49 -21.87 -5.39
CA LYS A 315 15.37 -20.92 -6.51
C LYS A 315 14.20 -19.98 -6.30
N ARG A 316 13.04 -20.48 -5.87
CA ARG A 316 11.86 -19.65 -5.57
C ARG A 316 12.14 -18.62 -4.47
N GLY A 317 12.85 -19.02 -3.41
CA GLY A 317 13.32 -18.08 -2.39
C GLY A 317 14.26 -17.01 -2.96
N SER A 318 15.19 -17.41 -3.83
CA SER A 318 16.11 -16.48 -4.51
C SER A 318 15.39 -15.53 -5.47
N GLN A 319 14.32 -15.98 -6.14
CA GLN A 319 13.47 -15.13 -6.98
C GLN A 319 12.70 -14.11 -6.15
N ALA A 320 12.20 -14.49 -4.97
CA ALA A 320 11.57 -13.54 -4.06
C ALA A 320 12.55 -12.44 -3.61
N ASN A 321 13.80 -12.81 -3.35
CA ASN A 321 14.87 -11.85 -3.06
C ASN A 321 15.15 -10.90 -4.24
N VAL A 322 15.13 -11.39 -5.49
CA VAL A 322 15.22 -10.54 -6.68
C VAL A 322 14.08 -9.53 -6.71
N SER A 323 12.84 -9.95 -6.48
CA SER A 323 11.68 -9.05 -6.44
C SER A 323 11.80 -8.00 -5.33
N GLN A 324 12.31 -8.38 -4.15
CA GLN A 324 12.53 -7.45 -3.04
C GLN A 324 13.58 -6.37 -3.41
N ILE A 325 14.70 -6.79 -3.99
CA ILE A 325 15.75 -5.86 -4.43
C ILE A 325 15.25 -4.97 -5.58
N GLN A 326 14.43 -5.51 -6.49
CA GLN A 326 13.80 -4.73 -7.55
C GLN A 326 12.92 -3.62 -6.99
N SER A 327 12.11 -3.90 -5.96
CA SER A 327 11.31 -2.87 -5.29
C SER A 327 12.19 -1.80 -4.66
N SER A 328 13.29 -2.19 -3.99
CA SER A 328 14.25 -1.24 -3.42
C SER A 328 14.96 -0.37 -4.47
N LEU A 329 15.28 -0.95 -5.63
CA LEU A 329 15.81 -0.22 -6.79
C LEU A 329 14.77 0.78 -7.31
N ASN A 330 13.51 0.37 -7.47
CA ASN A 330 12.43 1.25 -7.91
C ASN A 330 12.22 2.42 -6.94
N ASP A 331 12.29 2.17 -5.63
CA ASP A 331 12.23 3.23 -4.61
C ASP A 331 13.39 4.22 -4.73
N SER A 332 14.60 3.71 -5.00
CA SER A 332 15.79 4.56 -5.19
C SER A 332 15.72 5.37 -6.48
N LEU A 333 15.19 4.79 -7.56
CA LEU A 333 14.93 5.49 -8.82
C LEU A 333 13.86 6.58 -8.66
N ARG A 334 12.81 6.30 -7.88
CA ARG A 334 11.80 7.31 -7.54
C ARG A 334 12.43 8.47 -6.78
N LEU A 335 13.20 8.18 -5.73
CA LEU A 335 13.92 9.22 -4.97
C LEU A 335 14.90 10.00 -5.85
N LEU A 336 15.54 9.36 -6.84
CA LEU A 336 16.38 10.06 -7.81
C LEU A 336 15.55 11.04 -8.65
N GLY A 337 14.36 10.64 -9.10
CA GLY A 337 13.43 11.54 -9.78
C GLY A 337 13.00 12.73 -8.91
N GLU A 338 12.81 12.52 -7.62
CA GLU A 338 12.48 13.59 -6.66
C GLU A 338 13.62 14.58 -6.40
N THR A 339 14.85 14.33 -6.89
CA THR A 339 15.94 15.33 -6.87
C THR A 339 15.69 16.49 -7.84
N GLU A 340 14.87 16.25 -8.86
CA GLU A 340 14.38 17.28 -9.78
C GLU A 340 13.05 17.83 -9.25
N VAL A 341 13.12 18.98 -8.59
CA VAL A 341 11.93 19.65 -8.06
C VAL A 341 11.20 20.33 -9.21
N ARG A 342 9.97 19.89 -9.48
CA ARG A 342 9.12 20.40 -10.57
C ARG A 342 7.91 21.17 -10.08
N ALA A 343 7.39 22.06 -10.93
CA ALA A 343 6.21 22.86 -10.62
C ALA A 343 4.93 21.99 -10.61
N PRO A 344 4.14 21.98 -9.51
CA PRO A 344 2.90 21.21 -9.44
C PRO A 344 1.71 21.92 -10.10
N ILE A 345 1.82 23.22 -10.37
CA ILE A 345 0.80 24.04 -11.04
C ILE A 345 1.49 25.06 -11.95
N SER A 346 0.79 25.51 -12.98
CA SER A 346 1.22 26.66 -13.78
C SER A 346 0.91 27.96 -13.05
N GLY A 347 1.85 28.90 -13.00
CA GLY A 347 1.67 30.15 -12.26
C GLY A 347 2.94 30.99 -12.17
N ILE A 348 2.88 32.07 -11.37
CA ILE A 348 4.03 32.94 -11.15
C ILE A 348 4.69 32.57 -9.83
N VAL A 349 6.02 32.52 -9.82
CA VAL A 349 6.82 32.35 -8.61
C VAL A 349 6.75 33.64 -7.78
N THR A 350 6.05 33.60 -6.66
CA THR A 350 5.86 34.80 -5.80
C THR A 350 6.94 34.98 -4.76
N ARG A 351 7.52 33.87 -4.30
CA ARG A 351 8.57 33.90 -3.30
C ARG A 351 9.52 32.72 -3.44
N ARG A 352 10.79 32.98 -3.19
CA ARG A 352 11.87 31.99 -3.14
C ARG A 352 12.34 31.85 -1.70
N PHE A 353 12.33 30.63 -1.18
CA PHE A 353 12.68 30.34 0.20
C PHE A 353 14.12 29.88 0.39
N VAL A 354 14.78 29.41 -0.68
CA VAL A 354 16.13 28.85 -0.62
C VAL A 354 17.07 29.48 -1.64
N GLN A 355 18.37 29.39 -1.36
CA GLN A 355 19.42 29.81 -2.27
C GLN A 355 20.18 28.61 -2.87
N GLN A 356 20.79 28.81 -4.03
CA GLN A 356 21.71 27.84 -4.60
C GLN A 356 22.86 27.59 -3.61
N GLY A 357 23.16 26.33 -3.33
CA GLY A 357 24.15 25.92 -2.35
C GLY A 357 23.61 25.77 -0.91
N GLU A 358 22.37 26.14 -0.63
CA GLU A 358 21.74 25.91 0.68
C GLU A 358 21.41 24.43 0.89
N LEU A 359 21.42 23.99 2.16
CA LEU A 359 21.05 22.63 2.53
C LEU A 359 19.55 22.56 2.85
N VAL A 360 18.82 21.69 2.16
CA VAL A 360 17.39 21.49 2.37
C VAL A 360 17.13 20.14 3.02
N ASN A 361 16.11 20.09 3.87
CA ASN A 361 15.70 18.88 4.57
C ASN A 361 14.57 18.18 3.80
N ALA A 362 14.63 16.85 3.77
CA ALA A 362 13.61 15.99 3.18
C ALA A 362 12.28 16.10 3.94
N LEU A 363 11.19 15.85 3.21
CA LEU A 363 9.89 15.61 3.83
C LEU A 363 9.96 14.31 4.64
N SER A 364 9.61 14.37 5.92
CA SER A 364 9.57 13.20 6.80
C SER A 364 8.35 13.28 7.73
N SER A 365 8.01 12.18 8.40
CA SER A 365 6.87 12.14 9.32
C SER A 365 6.95 13.18 10.47
N PHE A 366 8.14 13.73 10.74
CA PHE A 366 8.38 14.74 11.78
C PHE A 366 8.78 16.11 11.23
N SER A 367 8.98 16.26 9.91
CA SER A 367 9.40 17.51 9.30
C SER A 367 8.63 17.75 8.01
N ALA A 368 7.97 18.92 7.93
CA ALA A 368 7.12 19.32 6.80
C ALA A 368 7.89 19.64 5.50
N GLY A 369 9.19 19.30 5.43
CA GLY A 369 10.08 19.57 4.30
C GLY A 369 10.46 21.05 4.21
N SER A 370 11.63 21.34 3.63
CA SER A 370 12.02 22.73 3.34
C SER A 370 11.23 23.25 2.12
N PRO A 371 10.49 24.37 2.25
CA PRO A 371 9.89 25.02 1.08
C PRO A 371 10.99 25.58 0.18
N ILE A 372 10.82 25.45 -1.13
CA ILE A 372 11.80 25.90 -2.14
C ILE A 372 11.29 27.18 -2.79
N VAL A 373 10.08 27.14 -3.34
CA VAL A 373 9.39 28.30 -3.93
C VAL A 373 7.90 28.27 -3.63
N LYS A 374 7.26 29.43 -3.72
CA LYS A 374 5.81 29.59 -3.70
C LYS A 374 5.33 29.97 -5.10
N VAL A 375 4.38 29.21 -5.64
CA VAL A 375 3.77 29.46 -6.95
C VAL A 375 2.30 29.81 -6.77
N GLU A 376 1.85 30.88 -7.43
CA GLU A 376 0.47 31.35 -7.39
C GLU A 376 -0.13 31.44 -8.80
N ASP A 377 -1.33 30.90 -8.98
CA ASP A 377 -2.13 31.10 -10.19
C ASP A 377 -2.97 32.38 -10.08
N ARG A 378 -2.62 33.38 -10.88
CA ARG A 378 -3.30 34.69 -10.92
C ARG A 378 -4.44 34.77 -11.93
N SER A 379 -4.80 33.67 -12.58
CA SER A 379 -5.93 33.62 -13.52
C SER A 379 -7.27 33.94 -12.83
N LYS A 380 -7.39 33.58 -11.55
CA LYS A 380 -8.53 33.90 -10.70
C LYS A 380 -8.03 34.48 -9.38
N MET A 381 -8.55 35.63 -9.01
CA MET A 381 -8.21 36.32 -7.77
C MET A 381 -9.49 36.65 -7.00
N PHE A 382 -9.38 36.66 -5.68
CA PHE A 382 -10.48 37.02 -4.79
C PHE A 382 -9.99 37.99 -3.72
N VAL A 383 -10.89 38.81 -3.19
CA VAL A 383 -10.61 39.69 -2.06
C VAL A 383 -11.13 39.01 -0.81
N ARG A 384 -10.25 38.77 0.17
CA ARG A 384 -10.61 38.32 1.51
C ARG A 384 -11.00 39.53 2.35
N LEU A 385 -12.29 39.66 2.65
CA LEU A 385 -12.88 40.71 3.48
C LEU A 385 -13.15 40.18 4.89
N GLN A 386 -13.02 41.05 5.88
CA GLN A 386 -13.44 40.75 7.25
C GLN A 386 -14.59 41.67 7.63
N ILE A 387 -15.82 41.14 7.61
CA ILE A 387 -17.06 41.91 7.74
C ILE A 387 -17.66 41.72 9.14
N ASN A 388 -18.22 42.79 9.72
CA ASN A 388 -18.87 42.76 11.03
C ASN A 388 -20.15 41.88 11.04
N GLU A 389 -20.49 41.28 12.18
CA GLU A 389 -21.68 40.47 12.43
C GLU A 389 -23.00 41.12 11.93
N ILE A 390 -23.15 42.44 12.10
CA ILE A 390 -24.38 43.14 11.69
C ILE A 390 -24.51 43.20 10.16
N ASP A 391 -23.40 43.36 9.47
CA ASP A 391 -23.37 43.55 8.02
C ASP A 391 -23.36 42.21 7.27
N VAL A 392 -22.69 41.18 7.80
CA VAL A 392 -22.68 39.83 7.19
C VAL A 392 -24.07 39.22 7.10
N ALA A 393 -24.94 39.49 8.09
CA ALA A 393 -26.32 39.01 8.09
C ALA A 393 -27.16 39.53 6.92
N ARG A 394 -26.72 40.61 6.27
CA ARG A 394 -27.39 41.21 5.11
C ARG A 394 -26.84 40.67 3.79
N LEU A 395 -25.71 39.97 3.80
CA LEU A 395 -25.05 39.47 2.60
C LEU A 395 -25.66 38.16 2.11
N SER A 396 -25.43 37.86 0.84
CA SER A 396 -25.84 36.61 0.20
C SER A 396 -24.78 36.21 -0.81
N GLU A 397 -24.63 34.91 -1.02
CA GLU A 397 -23.80 34.38 -2.10
C GLU A 397 -24.32 34.85 -3.46
N GLU A 398 -23.41 34.98 -4.44
CA GLU A 398 -23.64 35.53 -5.79
C GLU A 398 -24.05 37.01 -5.83
N MET A 399 -23.88 37.74 -4.72
CA MET A 399 -24.15 39.18 -4.69
C MET A 399 -23.11 39.99 -5.45
N ASP A 400 -23.56 40.96 -6.26
CA ASP A 400 -22.69 41.88 -6.98
C ASP A 400 -21.91 42.80 -6.04
N SER A 401 -20.61 42.92 -6.31
CA SER A 401 -19.69 43.81 -5.61
C SER A 401 -18.86 44.61 -6.60
N THR A 402 -18.63 45.89 -6.27
CA THR A 402 -17.64 46.72 -6.97
C THR A 402 -16.37 46.75 -6.15
N VAL A 403 -15.28 46.25 -6.73
CA VAL A 403 -13.97 46.19 -6.10
C VAL A 403 -13.10 47.33 -6.64
N THR A 404 -12.50 48.09 -5.73
CA THR A 404 -11.57 49.19 -6.04
C THR A 404 -10.26 48.94 -5.30
N VAL A 405 -9.13 49.13 -5.96
CA VAL A 405 -7.81 48.88 -5.37
C VAL A 405 -7.11 50.20 -5.16
N ASP A 406 -6.65 50.47 -3.93
CA ASP A 406 -6.05 51.76 -3.58
C ASP A 406 -4.82 52.09 -4.44
N ALA A 407 -4.08 51.05 -4.85
CA ALA A 407 -2.92 51.17 -5.71
C ALA A 407 -3.24 51.56 -7.18
N LEU A 408 -4.50 51.45 -7.61
CA LEU A 408 -4.95 51.73 -8.98
C LEU A 408 -6.14 52.73 -8.96
N PRO A 409 -5.88 54.02 -8.70
CA PRO A 409 -6.94 55.03 -8.66
C PRO A 409 -7.67 55.14 -10.01
N GLY A 410 -9.00 55.08 -9.98
CA GLY A 410 -9.88 55.23 -11.15
C GLY A 410 -10.24 53.94 -11.89
N SER A 411 -9.78 52.77 -11.43
CA SER A 411 -10.17 51.46 -11.98
C SER A 411 -11.15 50.75 -11.06
N ASN A 412 -12.37 50.52 -11.54
CA ASN A 412 -13.38 49.72 -10.85
C ASN A 412 -13.44 48.32 -11.47
N PHE A 413 -13.33 47.29 -10.64
CA PHE A 413 -13.47 45.90 -11.05
C PHE A 413 -14.82 45.35 -10.57
N SER A 414 -15.51 44.58 -11.40
CA SER A 414 -16.69 43.83 -10.96
C SER A 414 -16.26 42.54 -10.28
N GLY A 415 -16.91 42.21 -9.17
CA GLY A 415 -16.74 40.94 -8.48
C GLY A 415 -18.07 40.45 -7.92
N ARG A 416 -18.11 39.18 -7.51
CA ARG A 416 -19.26 38.58 -6.83
C ARG A 416 -18.83 37.93 -5.52
N VAL A 417 -19.72 37.99 -4.53
CA VAL A 417 -19.54 37.28 -3.25
C VAL A 417 -19.66 35.79 -3.53
N THR A 418 -18.55 35.04 -3.44
CA THR A 418 -18.54 33.60 -3.73
C THR A 418 -18.63 32.75 -2.49
N LYS A 419 -18.20 33.27 -1.34
CA LYS A 419 -18.18 32.51 -0.09
C LYS A 419 -18.33 33.42 1.11
N ILE A 420 -19.22 33.04 2.02
CA ILE A 420 -19.39 33.67 3.33
C ILE A 420 -19.04 32.59 4.36
N ALA A 421 -18.01 32.82 5.16
CA ALA A 421 -17.58 31.85 6.16
C ALA A 421 -18.70 31.61 7.19
N PRO A 422 -19.03 30.35 7.52
CA PRO A 422 -20.10 30.04 8.47
C PRO A 422 -19.71 30.31 9.93
N ALA A 423 -18.43 30.55 10.21
CA ALA A 423 -17.88 30.78 11.54
C ALA A 423 -17.14 32.12 11.60
N GLN A 424 -17.12 32.72 12.80
CA GLN A 424 -16.34 33.93 13.07
C GLN A 424 -14.84 33.65 13.00
N ILE A 425 -14.06 34.68 12.66
CA ILE A 425 -12.62 34.65 12.79
C ILE A 425 -12.30 34.82 14.29
N GLU A 426 -11.76 33.77 14.92
CA GLU A 426 -11.22 33.84 16.28
C GLU A 426 -9.96 34.71 16.30
N ASN A 427 -10.12 36.03 16.40
CA ASN A 427 -8.99 36.89 16.72
C ASN A 427 -8.66 36.70 18.19
N ALA A 428 -7.46 36.18 18.48
CA ALA A 428 -6.94 36.07 19.84
C ALA A 428 -7.12 37.41 20.57
N ALA A 429 -7.80 37.36 21.71
CA ALA A 429 -8.18 38.51 22.52
C ALA A 429 -6.99 39.47 22.73
N GLY A 430 -7.04 40.62 22.06
CA GLY A 430 -6.22 41.76 22.41
C GLY A 430 -6.69 42.29 23.76
N VAL A 431 -5.76 42.46 24.70
CA VAL A 431 -6.02 42.99 26.04
C VAL A 431 -6.70 44.36 25.91
N GLY A 432 -7.98 44.44 26.30
CA GLY A 432 -8.68 45.71 26.57
C GLY A 432 -9.63 46.26 25.50
N GLY A 433 -10.11 45.45 24.54
CA GLY A 433 -11.17 45.86 23.60
C GLY A 433 -12.34 44.88 23.57
N ASP A 434 -13.56 45.38 23.46
CA ASP A 434 -14.74 44.56 23.20
C ASP A 434 -14.51 43.72 21.92
N PRO A 435 -14.68 42.39 21.97
CA PRO A 435 -14.44 41.55 20.80
C PRO A 435 -15.54 41.82 19.76
N VAL A 436 -15.21 42.61 18.74
CA VAL A 436 -16.08 42.79 17.58
C VAL A 436 -16.03 41.51 16.75
N VAL A 437 -17.16 40.80 16.68
CA VAL A 437 -17.32 39.58 15.89
C VAL A 437 -17.17 39.91 14.40
N LYS A 438 -16.26 39.22 13.72
CA LYS A 438 -15.99 39.38 12.29
C LYS A 438 -16.09 38.05 11.56
N TYR A 439 -16.62 38.09 10.35
CA TYR A 439 -16.76 36.96 9.46
C TYR A 439 -15.91 37.17 8.21
N GLU A 440 -15.30 36.09 7.74
CA GLU A 440 -14.55 36.11 6.48
C GLU A 440 -15.51 36.01 5.29
N VAL A 441 -15.39 36.93 4.34
CA VAL A 441 -16.16 36.92 3.09
C VAL A 441 -15.21 37.02 1.92
N GLU A 442 -15.36 36.12 0.95
CA GLU A 442 -14.54 36.09 -0.26
C GLU A 442 -15.34 36.69 -1.44
N VAL A 443 -14.77 37.70 -2.08
CA VAL A 443 -15.32 38.31 -3.30
C VAL A 443 -14.41 37.99 -4.47
N THR A 444 -14.86 37.11 -5.37
CA THR A 444 -14.08 36.75 -6.57
C THR A 444 -14.25 37.79 -7.66
N LEU A 445 -13.14 38.19 -8.29
CA LEU A 445 -13.13 39.13 -9.41
C LEU A 445 -13.55 38.45 -10.72
N ASP A 446 -14.41 39.10 -11.51
CA ASP A 446 -14.82 38.58 -12.83
C ASP A 446 -13.70 38.67 -13.87
N ARG A 447 -12.89 39.73 -13.78
CA ARG A 447 -11.76 39.98 -14.68
C ARG A 447 -10.56 40.45 -13.88
N VAL A 448 -9.51 39.66 -13.95
CA VAL A 448 -8.21 40.01 -13.38
C VAL A 448 -7.40 40.78 -14.42
N SER A 449 -6.67 41.80 -13.98
CA SER A 449 -5.67 42.49 -14.82
C SER A 449 -4.27 42.15 -14.33
N ASP A 450 -3.29 42.10 -15.24
CA ASP A 450 -1.89 41.75 -14.90
C ASP A 450 -1.25 42.70 -13.87
N LYS A 451 -1.83 43.89 -13.70
CA LYS A 451 -1.39 44.90 -12.73
C LYS A 451 -1.81 44.58 -11.28
N LEU A 452 -2.79 43.69 -11.08
CA LEU A 452 -3.32 43.32 -9.75
C LEU A 452 -2.43 42.28 -9.08
N LYS A 453 -1.66 42.66 -8.06
CA LYS A 453 -0.77 41.74 -7.33
C LYS A 453 -1.45 41.20 -6.06
N SER A 454 -1.15 39.96 -5.70
CA SER A 454 -1.52 39.39 -4.40
C SER A 454 -0.96 40.26 -3.27
N GLY A 455 -1.74 40.46 -2.20
CA GLY A 455 -1.41 41.31 -1.06
C GLY A 455 -1.82 42.79 -1.20
N MET A 456 -2.40 43.21 -2.33
CA MET A 456 -2.95 44.57 -2.45
C MET A 456 -4.21 44.74 -1.58
N SER A 457 -4.35 45.91 -0.94
CA SER A 457 -5.58 46.30 -0.28
C SER A 457 -6.64 46.67 -1.30
N ALA A 458 -7.81 46.04 -1.19
CA ALA A 458 -8.95 46.28 -2.06
C ALA A 458 -10.17 46.67 -1.22
N LYS A 459 -10.80 47.77 -1.58
CA LYS A 459 -12.07 48.23 -1.02
C LYS A 459 -13.21 47.65 -1.86
N CYS A 460 -14.07 46.88 -1.22
CA CYS A 460 -15.23 46.26 -1.83
C CYS A 460 -16.50 46.99 -1.37
N GLU A 461 -17.27 47.48 -2.34
CA GLU A 461 -18.62 47.99 -2.12
C GLU A 461 -19.62 46.92 -2.54
N MET A 462 -20.38 46.42 -1.58
CA MET A 462 -21.44 45.42 -1.79
C MET A 462 -22.78 46.11 -1.62
N THR A 463 -23.77 45.73 -2.43
CA THR A 463 -25.09 46.37 -2.42
C THR A 463 -26.19 45.35 -2.10
N PRO A 464 -26.44 45.05 -0.81
CA PRO A 464 -27.34 43.96 -0.44
C PRO A 464 -28.79 44.14 -0.85
N LYS A 465 -29.27 45.38 -0.81
CA LYS A 465 -30.66 45.71 -1.14
C LYS A 465 -30.70 47.02 -1.90
N LYS A 466 -31.34 47.00 -3.07
CA LYS A 466 -31.54 48.14 -3.94
C LYS A 466 -33.02 48.31 -4.24
N ALA A 467 -33.57 49.46 -3.86
CA ALA A 467 -34.93 49.86 -4.18
C ALA A 467 -34.86 50.92 -5.31
N LEU A 468 -35.38 50.57 -6.48
CA LEU A 468 -35.32 51.42 -7.69
C LEU A 468 -36.62 52.21 -7.86
N GLY A 469 -36.51 53.52 -8.15
CA GLY A 469 -37.65 54.37 -8.47
C GLY A 469 -38.69 54.54 -7.35
N VAL A 470 -38.25 54.38 -6.09
CA VAL A 470 -39.13 54.43 -4.91
C VAL A 470 -39.30 55.86 -4.40
N LEU A 471 -40.40 56.11 -3.67
CA LEU A 471 -40.59 57.38 -2.98
C LEU A 471 -39.56 57.48 -1.87
N ARG A 472 -38.67 58.46 -1.96
CA ARG A 472 -37.61 58.66 -0.97
C ARG A 472 -37.67 60.05 -0.37
N ILE A 473 -37.29 60.12 0.90
CA ILE A 473 -37.14 61.37 1.64
C ILE A 473 -35.78 61.37 2.34
N PRO A 474 -35.16 62.54 2.56
CA PRO A 474 -33.95 62.60 3.34
C PRO A 474 -34.21 62.13 4.78
N LEU A 475 -33.29 61.35 5.37
CA LEU A 475 -33.48 60.76 6.70
C LEU A 475 -33.80 61.81 7.78
N ALA A 476 -33.29 63.04 7.62
CA ALA A 476 -33.54 64.15 8.53
C ALA A 476 -35.02 64.57 8.66
N PHE A 477 -35.89 64.17 7.72
CA PHE A 477 -37.33 64.48 7.70
C PHE A 477 -38.19 63.34 8.23
N LEU A 478 -37.57 62.25 8.68
CA LEU A 478 -38.23 61.12 9.32
C LEU A 478 -38.27 61.33 10.83
N GLY A 479 -39.45 61.25 11.44
CA GLY A 479 -39.63 61.26 12.89
C GLY A 479 -40.03 59.89 13.39
N GLU A 480 -39.69 59.58 14.64
CA GLU A 480 -40.09 58.34 15.31
C GLU A 480 -40.65 58.70 16.69
N ASP A 481 -41.86 58.25 16.99
CA ASP A 481 -42.45 58.35 18.33
C ASP A 481 -42.99 56.98 18.77
N GLY A 482 -43.50 56.88 20.00
CA GLY A 482 -43.97 55.62 20.58
C GLY A 482 -45.13 54.94 19.82
N LYS A 483 -45.71 55.54 18.78
CA LYS A 483 -46.74 54.94 17.92
C LYS A 483 -46.22 54.48 16.56
N GLY A 484 -44.99 54.85 16.20
CA GLY A 484 -44.34 54.42 14.96
C GLY A 484 -43.61 55.56 14.23
N THR A 485 -43.17 55.26 13.02
CA THR A 485 -42.46 56.24 12.17
C THR A 485 -43.45 57.19 11.49
N PHE A 486 -43.17 58.48 11.50
CA PHE A 486 -44.03 59.51 10.91
C PHE A 486 -43.23 60.56 10.13
N VAL A 487 -43.94 61.26 9.24
CA VAL A 487 -43.47 62.47 8.57
C VAL A 487 -44.45 63.61 8.87
N MET A 488 -43.97 64.84 8.80
CA MET A 488 -44.81 66.03 9.01
C MET A 488 -45.18 66.61 7.64
N LEU A 489 -46.45 66.58 7.27
CA LEU A 489 -46.91 67.23 6.04
C LEU A 489 -46.90 68.74 6.20
N TYR A 490 -46.34 69.46 5.23
CA TYR A 490 -46.39 70.92 5.21
C TYR A 490 -47.78 71.41 4.76
N ASP A 491 -48.45 72.22 5.59
CA ASP A 491 -49.66 72.96 5.20
C ASP A 491 -49.31 74.44 4.97
N ALA A 492 -49.41 74.90 3.72
CA ALA A 492 -49.12 76.28 3.32
C ALA A 492 -50.08 77.32 3.94
N LYS A 493 -51.19 76.91 4.57
CA LYS A 493 -52.18 77.80 5.19
C LYS A 493 -51.89 78.10 6.67
N GLU A 494 -51.04 77.33 7.34
CA GLU A 494 -50.68 77.57 8.74
C GLU A 494 -49.56 78.61 8.85
N LYS A 495 -49.77 79.64 9.67
CA LYS A 495 -48.77 80.67 9.94
C LYS A 495 -47.69 80.10 10.89
N PRO A 496 -46.39 80.36 10.65
CA PRO A 496 -45.33 79.90 11.53
C PRO A 496 -45.54 80.40 12.95
N LYS A 497 -45.49 79.50 13.94
CA LYS A 497 -45.53 79.88 15.35
C LYS A 497 -44.16 80.42 15.77
N PRO A 498 -44.10 81.51 16.57
CA PRO A 498 -42.84 81.95 17.14
C PRO A 498 -42.30 80.84 18.05
N GLY A 499 -41.04 80.44 17.81
CA GLY A 499 -40.35 79.49 18.69
C GLY A 499 -40.26 80.03 20.11
N LYS A 500 -40.23 79.14 21.11
CA LYS A 500 -39.94 79.54 22.50
C LYS A 500 -38.57 80.24 22.55
N MET A 501 -38.42 81.25 23.42
CA MET A 501 -37.23 82.12 23.58
C MET A 501 -35.91 81.48 23.10
N GLY A 502 -35.40 81.94 21.95
CA GLY A 502 -34.13 81.50 21.37
C GLY A 502 -34.20 80.38 20.33
N ALA A 503 -35.35 79.72 20.15
CA ALA A 503 -35.54 78.72 19.09
C ALA A 503 -36.04 79.35 17.78
N PRO A 504 -35.54 78.92 16.61
CA PRO A 504 -36.06 79.37 15.32
C PRO A 504 -37.56 79.01 15.17
N PRO A 505 -38.34 79.78 14.38
CA PRO A 505 -39.75 79.50 14.16
C PRO A 505 -39.94 78.09 13.60
N THR A 506 -40.79 77.29 14.24
CA THR A 506 -41.13 75.95 13.78
C THR A 506 -42.39 76.00 12.92
N LEU A 507 -42.31 75.41 11.74
CA LEU A 507 -43.49 75.12 10.92
C LEU A 507 -44.17 73.89 11.53
N GLU A 508 -45.42 74.03 11.96
CA GLU A 508 -46.22 72.87 12.33
C GLU A 508 -46.70 72.20 11.04
N GLY A 509 -46.72 70.87 11.08
CA GLY A 509 -47.22 70.03 10.01
C GLY A 509 -48.07 68.93 10.61
N ASN A 510 -49.02 68.43 9.84
CA ASN A 510 -49.83 67.31 10.33
C ASN A 510 -48.98 66.03 10.35
N LYS A 511 -48.94 65.36 11.50
CA LYS A 511 -48.28 64.06 11.65
C LYS A 511 -48.99 63.04 10.76
N GLN A 512 -48.27 62.49 9.79
CA GLN A 512 -48.72 61.35 9.00
C GLN A 512 -47.78 60.17 9.24
N TYR A 513 -48.33 59.08 9.77
CA TYR A 513 -47.59 57.85 9.96
C TYR A 513 -47.29 57.20 8.61
N VAL A 514 -46.06 56.73 8.46
CA VAL A 514 -45.54 56.16 7.23
C VAL A 514 -44.95 54.79 7.49
N GLU A 515 -45.10 53.90 6.52
CA GLU A 515 -44.33 52.67 6.47
C GLU A 515 -43.04 52.94 5.71
N VAL A 516 -41.92 52.59 6.33
CA VAL A 516 -40.57 52.76 5.78
C VAL A 516 -40.06 51.46 5.20
N GLY A 517 -39.34 51.57 4.09
CA GLY A 517 -38.63 50.46 3.45
C GLY A 517 -37.14 50.51 3.72
N VAL A 518 -36.36 50.42 2.65
CA VAL A 518 -34.90 50.50 2.66
C VAL A 518 -34.43 51.86 3.18
N ARG A 519 -33.44 51.85 4.09
CA ARG A 519 -32.83 53.07 4.63
C ARG A 519 -31.34 53.10 4.25
N ASP A 520 -30.90 54.22 3.68
CA ASP A 520 -29.49 54.56 3.46
C ASP A 520 -29.11 55.72 4.40
N LEU A 521 -27.82 56.09 4.47
CA LEU A 521 -27.30 57.18 5.31
C LEU A 521 -27.93 58.54 4.98
N ALA A 522 -28.36 58.75 3.73
CA ALA A 522 -28.91 60.02 3.27
C ALA A 522 -30.44 59.99 3.09
N PHE A 523 -31.00 58.87 2.61
CA PHE A 523 -32.40 58.77 2.20
C PHE A 523 -33.07 57.52 2.75
N VAL A 524 -34.36 57.62 3.04
CA VAL A 524 -35.24 56.50 3.42
C VAL A 524 -36.34 56.34 2.39
N GLU A 525 -36.59 55.10 2.00
CA GLU A 525 -37.74 54.69 1.21
C GLU A 525 -39.02 54.76 2.05
N ILE A 526 -40.07 55.36 1.49
CA ILE A 526 -41.42 55.35 2.04
C ILE A 526 -42.32 54.48 1.15
N THR A 527 -42.82 53.38 1.70
CA THR A 527 -43.66 52.42 0.97
C THR A 527 -45.14 52.82 1.01
N LYS A 528 -45.60 53.40 2.13
CA LYS A 528 -46.96 53.91 2.30
C LYS A 528 -47.01 55.15 3.16
N GLY A 529 -48.01 55.99 2.91
CA GLY A 529 -48.34 57.14 3.74
C GLY A 529 -47.94 58.49 3.15
N VAL A 530 -47.29 58.56 1.98
CA VAL A 530 -47.06 59.82 1.26
C VAL A 530 -47.17 59.63 -0.24
N SER A 531 -47.38 60.73 -0.97
CA SER A 531 -47.44 60.78 -2.43
C SER A 531 -46.29 61.61 -3.00
N GLU A 532 -45.90 61.32 -4.24
CA GLU A 532 -44.87 62.07 -4.96
C GLU A 532 -45.19 63.56 -5.02
N GLY A 533 -44.19 64.41 -4.74
CA GLY A 533 -44.32 65.86 -4.76
C GLY A 533 -44.93 66.49 -3.51
N GLN A 534 -45.34 65.70 -2.50
CA GLN A 534 -45.77 66.24 -1.21
C GLN A 534 -44.62 66.95 -0.51
N GLU A 535 -44.90 68.12 0.06
CA GLU A 535 -43.94 68.90 0.84
C GLU A 535 -43.97 68.45 2.30
N LEU A 536 -42.80 68.12 2.83
CA LEU A 536 -42.59 67.63 4.19
C LEU A 536 -41.80 68.63 5.00
N VAL A 537 -42.20 68.83 6.25
CA VAL A 537 -41.47 69.64 7.21
C VAL A 537 -40.55 68.76 8.04
N ARG A 538 -39.37 69.27 8.40
CA ARG A 538 -38.50 68.62 9.36
C ARG A 538 -39.21 68.50 10.72
N PRO A 539 -39.36 67.30 11.31
CA PRO A 539 -39.98 67.16 12.62
C PRO A 539 -39.16 67.91 13.69
N PRO A 540 -39.82 68.50 14.71
CA PRO A 540 -39.11 69.09 15.83
C PRO A 540 -38.29 68.01 16.54
N PHE A 541 -37.05 68.35 16.91
CA PHE A 541 -36.16 67.43 17.60
C PHE A 541 -36.74 67.08 18.98
N ASP A 542 -37.21 65.85 19.15
CA ASP A 542 -37.75 65.29 20.40
C ASP A 542 -36.72 64.34 21.03
N GLY A 543 -35.47 64.78 21.10
CA GLY A 543 -34.44 64.11 21.89
C GLY A 543 -34.41 64.68 23.31
N PRO A 544 -33.86 63.95 24.30
CA PRO A 544 -33.72 64.47 25.66
C PRO A 544 -33.04 65.84 25.62
N GLU A 545 -33.56 66.79 26.41
CA GLU A 545 -33.01 68.15 26.47
C GLU A 545 -31.50 68.08 26.69
N ARG A 546 -30.73 68.76 25.84
CA ARG A 546 -29.31 68.98 26.12
C ARG A 546 -29.24 69.80 27.41
N LYS A 547 -28.87 69.18 28.53
CA LYS A 547 -28.45 69.91 29.73
C LYS A 547 -27.36 70.88 29.30
N GLY A 548 -27.69 72.18 29.29
CA GLY A 548 -26.75 73.24 28.98
C GLY A 548 -25.59 73.21 29.96
N MET A 549 -24.38 73.34 29.43
CA MET A 549 -23.16 73.59 30.20
C MET A 549 -23.33 74.84 31.06
N MET A 550 -23.38 74.66 32.38
CA MET A 550 -22.62 75.41 33.39
C MET A 550 -23.19 75.11 34.77
N GLN A 551 -22.53 74.21 35.50
CA GLN A 551 -22.52 74.23 36.96
C GLN A 551 -21.17 73.65 37.39
N PHE A 552 -20.19 74.53 37.62
CA PHE A 552 -19.05 74.21 38.46
C PHE A 552 -19.58 74.21 39.90
N GLY A 553 -19.50 73.06 40.57
CA GLY A 553 -19.79 72.90 41.98
C GLY A 553 -18.80 71.91 42.55
N ASP A 554 -17.92 72.42 43.41
CA ASP A 554 -17.09 71.66 44.33
C ASP A 554 -17.94 70.73 45.22
N GLY A 555 -17.32 69.64 45.67
CA GLY A 555 -17.57 69.11 47.02
C GLY A 555 -18.34 67.81 47.14
N ASP A 556 -17.72 66.90 47.90
CA ASP A 556 -18.27 65.84 48.74
C ASP A 556 -18.49 64.49 48.03
N GLU A 557 -17.56 63.53 48.15
CA GLU A 557 -17.22 62.69 49.33
C GLU A 557 -18.42 61.89 49.88
N ASP A 558 -18.23 60.57 49.78
CA ASP A 558 -18.63 59.50 50.70
C ASP A 558 -19.95 58.73 50.54
N GLU A 559 -19.82 57.45 50.95
CA GLU A 559 -20.81 56.41 51.29
C GLU A 559 -21.41 55.62 50.10
N GLU A 560 -21.41 54.28 50.02
CA GLU A 560 -21.32 53.14 50.95
C GLU A 560 -20.88 51.92 50.10
N GLU A 561 -19.88 51.12 50.47
CA GLU A 561 -19.90 49.97 51.39
C GLU A 561 -20.76 48.75 50.96
N SER A 562 -20.13 47.58 51.08
CA SER A 562 -20.66 46.19 51.11
C SER A 562 -20.83 45.44 49.78
N ALA A 563 -19.92 44.50 49.51
CA ALA A 563 -20.06 43.13 50.01
C ALA A 563 -18.95 42.23 49.43
N GLU A 564 -18.00 41.85 50.29
CA GLU A 564 -17.08 40.75 50.06
C GLU A 564 -17.86 39.43 49.98
N GLY A 565 -17.51 38.62 48.98
CA GLY A 565 -17.93 37.23 48.86
C GLY A 565 -16.76 36.43 48.29
N GLU A 566 -15.94 35.89 49.20
CA GLU A 566 -14.97 34.84 48.90
C GLU A 566 -15.69 33.61 48.32
N ASN A 567 -15.20 33.05 47.21
CA ASN A 567 -15.01 31.60 47.15
C ASN A 567 -14.03 31.13 46.06
N SER A 568 -13.06 30.36 46.54
CA SER A 568 -12.52 29.11 45.99
C SER A 568 -12.03 29.04 44.53
N SER A 569 -10.72 29.02 44.45
CA SER A 569 -9.92 28.17 43.55
C SER A 569 -10.43 26.73 43.44
N GLU A 570 -10.52 26.21 42.21
CA GLU A 570 -10.34 24.78 41.96
C GLU A 570 -9.54 24.59 40.66
N GLN A 571 -8.34 24.03 40.83
CA GLN A 571 -7.51 23.45 39.80
C GLN A 571 -8.16 22.16 39.30
N SER A 572 -8.13 21.92 38.00
CA SER A 572 -8.31 20.58 37.45
C SER A 572 -7.24 20.34 36.41
N ALA A 573 -6.24 19.57 36.81
CA ALA A 573 -5.37 18.83 35.93
C ALA A 573 -5.92 17.40 35.87
N GLU A 574 -6.36 16.98 34.69
CA GLU A 574 -6.18 15.64 34.11
C GLU A 574 -6.56 15.67 32.63
#